data_AF-A0A7Z9S432-F1
#
_entry.id   AF-A0A7Z9S432-F1
#
_cell.length_a   1.000
_cell.length_b   1.000
_cell.length_c   1.000
_cell.angle_alpha   90.00
_cell.angle_beta   90.00
_cell.angle_gamma   90.00
#
_symmetry.space_group_name_H-M   'P 1'
#
loop_
_entity.id
_entity.type
_entity.pdbx_description
1 polymer ?
#
loop_
_entity_poly.entity_id
_entity_poly.type
_entity_poly.pdbx_seq_one_letter_code
_entity_poly.pdbx_strand_id
1 'polypeptide(L)'
;AYLTLPQNAPMAARQTWHTVDAIWYAAGDDAADFNYYTKRSLLLPVYTTTVLYWLNDDSDGMAATWDYLDRRISDVLKVPALKARIQKALSSLPGPFAAFRRARG
;
A
#
# COMPACT_ATOMS: atom_id res chain seq x y z
N ALA A 1 8.08 -12.91 -20.36
CA ALA A 1 9.12 -12.69 -19.34
C ALA A 1 10.07 -11.51 -19.64
N TYR A 2 9.70 -10.52 -20.47
CA TYR A 2 10.63 -9.41 -20.78
C TYR A 2 10.84 -8.48 -19.57
N LEU A 3 9.75 -8.06 -18.91
CA LEU A 3 9.79 -7.15 -17.76
C LEU A 3 10.37 -7.77 -16.48
N THR A 4 10.45 -9.10 -16.41
CA THR A 4 10.95 -9.81 -15.22
C THR A 4 12.48 -9.90 -15.18
N LEU A 5 13.16 -9.51 -16.26
CA LEU A 5 14.61 -9.47 -16.30
C LEU A 5 15.14 -8.31 -15.45
N PRO A 6 16.20 -8.49 -14.63
CA PRO A 6 16.68 -7.47 -13.71
C PRO A 6 16.96 -6.10 -14.35
N GLN A 7 17.51 -6.09 -15.57
CA GLN A 7 17.79 -4.86 -16.33
C GLN A 7 16.53 -4.06 -16.67
N ASN A 8 15.37 -4.72 -16.73
CA ASN A 8 14.09 -4.11 -17.04
C ASN A 8 13.31 -3.73 -15.78
N ALA A 9 13.83 -4.01 -14.57
CA ALA A 9 13.15 -3.71 -13.31
C ALA A 9 12.75 -2.24 -13.15
N PRO A 10 13.59 -1.23 -13.53
CA PRO A 10 13.17 0.17 -13.46
C PRO A 10 12.00 0.49 -14.39
N MET A 11 12.00 -0.08 -15.59
CA MET A 11 10.93 0.09 -16.57
C MET A 11 9.64 -0.59 -16.08
N ALA A 12 9.74 -1.80 -15.55
CA ALA A 12 8.62 -2.52 -14.97
C ALA A 12 8.00 -1.73 -13.81
N ALA A 13 8.83 -1.20 -12.89
CA ALA A 13 8.37 -0.38 -11.78
C ALA A 13 7.64 0.89 -12.26
N ARG A 14 8.18 1.58 -13.27
CA ARG A 14 7.56 2.77 -13.85
C ARG A 14 6.21 2.44 -14.50
N GLN A 15 6.13 1.35 -15.26
CA GLN A 15 4.87 0.93 -15.89
C GLN A 15 3.83 0.56 -14.84
N THR A 16 4.19 -0.21 -13.82
CA THR A 16 3.29 -0.57 -12.72
C THR A 16 2.78 0.68 -11.99
N TRP A 17 3.65 1.67 -11.74
CA TRP A 17 3.25 2.94 -11.14
C TRP A 17 2.22 3.68 -11.99
N HIS A 18 2.44 3.80 -13.30
CA HIS A 18 1.49 4.43 -14.21
C HIS A 18 0.16 3.67 -14.29
N THR A 19 0.17 2.34 -14.21
CA THR A 19 -1.07 1.55 -14.15
C THR A 19 -1.88 1.86 -12.90
N VAL A 20 -1.22 1.89 -11.73
CA VAL A 20 -1.88 2.20 -10.46
C VAL A 20 -2.41 3.64 -10.44
N ASP A 21 -1.66 4.58 -10.99
CA ASP A 21 -2.07 5.96 -11.20
C ASP A 21 -3.33 6.05 -12.08
N ALA A 22 -3.35 5.34 -13.21
CA ALA A 22 -4.49 5.28 -14.10
C ALA A 22 -5.73 4.65 -13.45
N ILE A 23 -5.57 3.63 -12.61
CA ILE A 23 -6.69 3.03 -11.85
C ILE A 23 -7.31 4.06 -10.90
N TRP A 24 -6.49 4.79 -10.15
CA TRP A 24 -6.97 5.84 -9.25
C TRP A 24 -7.65 6.98 -10.02
N TYR A 25 -7.07 7.39 -11.14
CA TYR A 25 -7.67 8.40 -12.02
C TYR A 25 -9.04 7.94 -12.56
N ALA A 26 -9.13 6.68 -13.03
CA ALA A 26 -10.40 6.10 -13.49
C ALA A 26 -11.43 5.95 -12.36
N ALA A 27 -10.98 5.79 -11.12
CA ALA A 27 -11.83 5.80 -9.93
C ALA A 27 -12.23 7.21 -9.45
N GLY A 28 -11.78 8.28 -10.14
CA GLY A 28 -12.14 9.67 -9.84
C GLY A 28 -11.24 10.36 -8.82
N ASP A 29 -10.04 9.86 -8.54
CA ASP A 29 -9.07 10.52 -7.67
C ASP A 29 -8.42 11.74 -8.34
N ASP A 30 -8.51 12.91 -7.71
CA ASP A 30 -7.93 14.19 -8.14
C ASP A 30 -6.85 14.72 -7.19
N ALA A 31 -6.37 13.87 -6.25
CA ALA A 31 -5.39 14.27 -5.25
C ALA A 31 -4.08 14.75 -5.89
N ALA A 32 -3.63 15.95 -5.53
CA ALA A 32 -2.36 16.53 -5.98
C ALA A 32 -1.32 16.71 -4.85
N ASP A 33 -1.69 16.38 -3.62
CA ASP A 33 -0.90 16.57 -2.41
C ASP A 33 -0.31 15.24 -1.89
N PHE A 34 0.08 15.18 -0.62
CA PHE A 34 0.61 13.95 0.00
C PHE A 34 -0.34 12.73 -0.14
N ASN A 35 -1.65 12.94 -0.29
CA ASN A 35 -2.60 11.86 -0.50
C ASN A 35 -2.39 11.16 -1.85
N TYR A 36 -1.89 11.88 -2.87
CA TYR A 36 -1.55 11.30 -4.18
C TYR A 36 -0.62 10.10 -4.01
N TYR A 37 0.50 10.32 -3.31
CA TYR A 37 1.51 9.28 -3.08
C TYR A 37 1.01 8.20 -2.13
N THR A 38 0.30 8.58 -1.06
CA THR A 38 -0.21 7.61 -0.08
C THR A 38 -1.19 6.62 -0.71
N LYS A 39 -2.18 7.12 -1.47
CA LYS A 39 -3.18 6.27 -2.14
C LYS A 39 -2.56 5.30 -3.14
N ARG A 40 -1.64 5.79 -3.99
CA ARG A 40 -0.92 4.96 -4.97
C ARG A 40 0.00 3.94 -4.32
N SER A 41 0.68 4.33 -3.24
CA SER A 41 1.56 3.43 -2.49
C SER A 41 0.78 2.30 -1.80
N LEU A 42 -0.46 2.55 -1.38
CA LEU A 42 -1.34 1.50 -0.85
C LEU A 42 -1.83 0.54 -1.93
N LEU A 43 -2.18 1.04 -3.12
CA LEU A 43 -2.70 0.20 -4.21
C LEU A 43 -1.60 -0.58 -4.95
N LEU A 44 -0.37 -0.06 -5.03
CA LEU A 44 0.77 -0.68 -5.70
C LEU A 44 1.03 -2.15 -5.28
N PRO A 45 1.14 -2.50 -3.98
CA PRO A 45 1.32 -3.88 -3.56
C PRO A 45 0.09 -4.74 -3.82
N VAL A 46 -1.12 -4.18 -3.71
CA VAL A 46 -2.37 -4.90 -4.00
C VAL A 46 -2.40 -5.33 -5.47
N TYR A 47 -2.17 -4.39 -6.39
CA TYR A 47 -2.12 -4.68 -7.82
C TYR A 47 -1.03 -5.71 -8.16
N THR A 48 0.21 -5.46 -7.73
CA THR A 48 1.35 -6.30 -8.10
C THR A 48 1.18 -7.74 -7.59
N THR A 49 0.76 -7.91 -6.34
CA THR A 49 0.57 -9.25 -5.76
C THR A 49 -0.65 -9.97 -6.35
N THR A 50 -1.72 -9.25 -6.68
CA THR A 50 -2.90 -9.83 -7.33
C THR A 50 -2.55 -10.33 -8.74
N VAL A 51 -1.79 -9.56 -9.53
CA VAL A 51 -1.31 -9.99 -10.85
C VAL A 51 -0.42 -11.23 -10.73
N LEU A 52 0.49 -11.26 -9.75
CA LEU A 52 1.35 -12.44 -9.52
C LEU A 52 0.55 -13.67 -9.09
N TYR A 53 -0.50 -13.49 -8.27
CA TYR A 53 -1.39 -14.57 -7.86
C TYR A 53 -2.17 -15.11 -9.06
N TRP A 54 -2.71 -14.20 -9.87
CA TRP A 54 -3.47 -14.49 -11.07
C TRP A 54 -2.69 -15.32 -12.10
N LEU A 55 -1.38 -15.10 -12.23
CA LEU A 55 -0.51 -15.86 -13.14
C LEU A 55 -0.48 -17.37 -12.87
N ASN A 56 -0.88 -17.81 -11.67
CA ASN A 56 -0.88 -19.21 -11.26
C ASN A 56 -2.27 -19.66 -10.77
N ASP A 57 -3.32 -18.94 -11.14
CA ASP A 57 -4.70 -19.29 -10.76
C ASP A 57 -5.36 -20.11 -11.87
N ASP A 58 -5.65 -21.38 -11.58
CA ASP A 58 -6.36 -22.31 -12.46
C ASP A 58 -7.84 -22.50 -12.04
N SER A 59 -8.34 -21.70 -11.09
CA SER A 59 -9.75 -21.78 -10.66
C SER A 59 -10.71 -21.27 -11.74
N ASP A 60 -11.93 -21.81 -11.72
CA ASP A 60 -12.96 -21.39 -12.68
C ASP A 60 -13.26 -19.89 -12.53
N GLY A 61 -13.22 -19.17 -13.65
CA GLY A 61 -13.37 -17.72 -13.69
C GLY A 61 -12.34 -16.92 -12.86
N MET A 62 -11.20 -17.52 -12.46
CA MET A 62 -10.20 -16.90 -11.59
C MET A 62 -10.76 -16.52 -10.20
N ALA A 63 -11.73 -17.30 -9.69
CA ALA A 63 -12.38 -17.05 -8.42
C ALA A 63 -11.40 -16.86 -7.25
N ALA A 64 -10.32 -17.66 -7.20
CA ALA A 64 -9.31 -17.55 -6.15
C ALA A 64 -8.56 -16.21 -6.19
N THR A 65 -8.31 -15.67 -7.39
CA THR A 65 -7.73 -14.34 -7.59
C THR A 65 -8.66 -13.24 -7.09
N TRP A 66 -9.96 -13.33 -7.38
CA TRP A 66 -10.94 -12.37 -6.88
C TRP A 66 -11.01 -12.35 -5.35
N ASP A 67 -11.03 -13.53 -4.73
CA ASP A 67 -10.97 -13.68 -3.26
C ASP A 67 -9.64 -13.17 -2.68
N TYR A 68 -8.53 -13.33 -3.40
CA TYR A 68 -7.25 -12.75 -3.02
C TYR A 68 -7.28 -11.23 -3.05
N LEU A 69 -7.77 -10.65 -4.15
CA LEU A 69 -7.90 -9.21 -4.33
C LEU A 69 -8.75 -8.59 -3.21
N ASP A 70 -9.91 -9.17 -2.91
CA ASP A 70 -10.81 -8.65 -1.87
C ASP A 70 -10.12 -8.58 -0.50
N ARG A 71 -9.39 -9.64 -0.12
CA ARG A 71 -8.61 -9.65 1.13
C ARG A 71 -7.53 -8.58 1.15
N ARG A 72 -6.82 -8.35 0.04
CA ARG A 72 -5.79 -7.31 -0.07
C ARG A 72 -6.36 -5.90 -0.01
N ILE A 73 -7.52 -5.67 -0.64
CA ILE A 73 -8.26 -4.40 -0.53
C ILE A 73 -8.72 -4.17 0.92
N SER A 74 -9.28 -5.20 1.57
CA SER A 74 -9.66 -5.14 2.99
C SER A 74 -8.48 -4.77 3.89
N ASP A 75 -7.29 -5.28 3.62
CA ASP A 75 -6.09 -4.98 4.40
C ASP A 75 -5.64 -3.52 4.27
N VAL A 76 -5.64 -2.95 3.06
CA VAL A 76 -5.25 -1.54 2.88
C VAL A 76 -6.25 -0.56 3.49
N LEU A 77 -7.53 -0.92 3.53
CA LEU A 77 -8.57 -0.12 4.19
C LEU A 77 -8.36 -0.02 5.72
N LYS A 78 -7.62 -0.94 6.33
CA LYS A 78 -7.28 -0.90 7.77
C LYS A 78 -6.11 0.04 8.08
N VAL A 79 -5.30 0.42 7.09
CA VAL A 79 -4.07 1.21 7.30
C VAL A 79 -4.35 2.60 7.91
N PRO A 80 -5.36 3.38 7.48
CA PRO A 80 -5.69 4.66 8.11
C PRO A 80 -6.02 4.52 9.60
N ALA A 81 -6.80 3.48 9.97
CA ALA A 81 -7.14 3.20 11.36
C ALA A 81 -5.91 2.82 12.18
N LEU A 82 -5.01 2.00 11.63
CA LEU A 82 -3.74 1.66 12.27
C LEU A 82 -2.86 2.89 12.50
N LYS A 83 -2.72 3.76 11.50
CA LYS A 83 -1.98 5.03 11.60
C LYS A 83 -2.52 5.90 12.73
N ALA A 84 -3.85 6.06 12.81
CA ALA A 84 -4.49 6.83 13.87
C ALA A 84 -4.21 6.26 15.27
N ARG A 85 -4.23 4.93 15.42
CA ARG A 85 -3.91 4.25 16.69
C ARG A 85 -2.46 4.48 17.11
N ILE A 86 -1.51 4.38 16.18
CA ILE A 86 -0.09 4.62 16.45
C ILE A 86 0.13 6.07 16.87
N GLN A 87 -0.46 7.03 16.15
CA GLN A 87 -0.36 8.45 16.50
C GLN A 87 -0.89 8.73 17.91
N LYS A 88 -2.04 8.15 18.27
CA LYS A 88 -2.61 8.26 19.62
C LYS A 88 -1.67 7.68 20.69
N ALA A 89 -1.13 6.48 20.46
CA ALA A 89 -0.20 5.85 21.39
C ALA A 89 1.09 6.68 21.58
N LEU A 90 1.67 7.19 20.49
CA LEU A 90 2.86 8.05 20.54
C LEU A 90 2.58 9.36 21.29
N SER A 91 1.41 9.97 21.09
CA SER A 91 1.03 11.19 21.81
C SER A 91 0.77 10.98 23.30
N SER A 92 0.46 9.73 23.71
CA SER A 92 0.27 9.37 25.12
C SER A 92 1.56 8.99 25.85
N LEU A 93 2.69 8.84 25.14
CA LEU A 93 3.98 8.59 25.77
C LEU A 93 4.55 9.90 26.32
N PRO A 94 5.05 9.92 27.56
CA PRO A 94 5.79 11.07 28.06
C PRO A 94 7.00 11.30 27.15
N GLY A 95 7.17 12.53 26.65
CA GLY A 95 8.23 12.86 25.70
C GLY A 95 9.61 12.43 26.20
N PRO A 96 10.59 12.18 25.31
CA PRO A 96 11.91 11.63 25.66
C PRO A 96 12.64 12.42 26.76
N PHE A 97 12.33 13.71 26.92
CA PHE A 97 12.90 14.58 27.96
C PHE A 97 12.14 14.62 29.30
N ALA A 98 10.93 14.07 29.37
CA ALA A 98 10.15 14.01 30.61
C ALA A 98 10.70 12.94 31.58
N ALA A 99 11.19 11.82 31.04
CA ALA A 99 11.87 10.78 31.81
C ALA A 99 13.18 11.28 32.44
N PHE A 100 13.92 12.16 31.73
CA PHE A 100 15.19 12.70 32.20
C PHE A 100 15.04 13.74 33.33
N ARG A 101 13.91 14.46 33.37
CA ARG A 101 13.64 15.47 34.41
C ARG A 101 13.33 14.85 35.78
N ARG A 102 12.90 13.58 35.82
CA ARG A 102 12.57 12.85 37.05
C ARG A 102 13.79 12.19 37.71
N ALA A 103 14.93 12.11 37.01
CA ALA A 103 16.18 11.52 37.51
C ALA A 103 17.17 12.57 38.06
N ARG A 104 16.84 13.86 38.02
CA ARG A 104 17.66 14.98 38.53
C ARG A 104 16.96 15.85 39.59
N GLY A 105 15.91 15.33 40.22
CA GLY A 105 15.19 15.99 41.32
C GLY A 105 15.35 15.22 42.60
#